data_AF-A0A3N4L0Q7-F1
#
_entry.id   AF-A0A3N4L0Q7-F1
#
_cell.length_a   1.000
_cell.length_b   1.000
_cell.length_c   1.000
_cell.angle_alpha   90.00
_cell.angle_beta   90.00
_cell.angle_gamma   90.00
#
_symmetry.space_group_name_H-M   'P 1'
#
loop_
_entity.id
_entity.type
_entity.pdbx_description
1 polymer ?
#
loop_
_entity_poly.entity_id
_entity_poly.type
_entity_poly.pdbx_seq_one_letter_code
_entity_poly.pdbx_strand_id
1 'polypeptide(L)'
;MLPSRILLQLYKPKRPWPPDFSLLTPKHQFSLERRYRRRAKLKWARPKLQKFVKSMQLGSSVLVIWYAVFWADWGNTHPFGPLREWASDLKSSFWSIATPPPRPEFSTPRGSSEKTR
;
A
#
# COMPACT_ATOMS: atom_id res chain seq x y z
N MET A 1 -17.03 -20.89 28.98
CA MET A 1 -16.79 -19.54 29.54
C MET A 1 -17.39 -19.51 30.94
N LEU A 2 -16.58 -19.41 32.00
CA LEU A 2 -17.11 -19.30 33.37
C LEU A 2 -17.84 -17.95 33.51
N PRO A 3 -19.03 -17.91 34.16
CA PRO A 3 -19.75 -16.67 34.35
C PRO A 3 -18.96 -15.75 35.30
N SER A 4 -18.71 -14.52 34.84
CA SER A 4 -17.90 -13.50 35.52
C SER A 4 -18.33 -13.23 36.97
N ARG A 5 -19.59 -13.51 37.32
CA ARG A 5 -20.13 -13.37 38.68
C ARG A 5 -19.42 -14.28 39.70
N ILE A 6 -19.05 -15.50 39.32
CA ILE A 6 -18.40 -16.45 40.22
C ILE A 6 -16.96 -16.00 40.54
N LEU A 7 -16.25 -15.46 39.54
CA LEU A 7 -14.87 -14.97 39.72
C LEU A 7 -14.80 -13.72 40.60
N LEU A 8 -15.77 -12.81 40.48
CA LEU A 8 -15.85 -11.60 41.33
C LEU A 8 -16.14 -11.92 42.80
N GLN A 9 -16.77 -13.08 43.06
CA GLN A 9 -17.09 -13.55 44.41
C GLN A 9 -15.86 -14.14 45.11
N LEU A 10 -15.00 -14.84 44.34
CA LEU A 10 -13.73 -15.41 44.81
C LEU A 10 -12.65 -14.33 44.97
N TYR A 11 -12.57 -13.40 44.02
CA TYR A 11 -11.58 -12.33 44.01
C TYR A 11 -12.29 -10.97 43.96
N LYS A 12 -12.60 -10.42 45.13
CA LYS A 12 -13.21 -9.10 45.23
C LYS A 12 -12.23 -8.03 44.75
N PRO A 13 -12.56 -7.25 43.71
CA PRO A 13 -11.70 -6.16 43.28
C PRO A 13 -11.64 -5.07 44.35
N LYS A 14 -10.46 -4.48 44.56
CA LYS A 14 -10.26 -3.38 45.52
C LYS A 14 -11.16 -2.17 45.25
N ARG A 15 -11.60 -1.97 44.00
CA ARG A 15 -12.61 -0.99 43.61
C ARG A 15 -13.69 -1.70 42.80
N PRO A 16 -14.96 -1.66 43.21
CA PRO A 16 -16.05 -2.22 42.42
C PRO A 16 -16.18 -1.45 41.11
N TRP A 17 -16.38 -2.19 40.03
CA TRP A 17 -16.74 -1.67 38.73
C TRP A 17 -18.10 -2.27 38.38
N PRO A 18 -19.07 -1.54 37.81
CA PRO A 18 -19.02 -0.13 37.38
C PRO A 18 -19.14 0.85 38.55
N PRO A 19 -18.55 2.05 38.44
CA PRO A 19 -18.75 3.09 39.45
C PRO A 19 -20.21 3.57 39.43
N ASP A 20 -20.79 3.78 40.60
CA ASP A 20 -22.14 4.32 40.72
C ASP A 20 -22.16 5.80 40.32
N PHE A 21 -22.65 6.11 39.12
CA PHE A 21 -22.62 7.46 38.54
C PHE A 21 -23.45 8.48 39.31
N SER A 22 -24.42 8.05 40.11
CA SER A 22 -25.24 8.90 40.98
C SER A 22 -24.47 9.50 42.15
N LEU A 23 -23.36 8.87 42.57
CA LEU A 23 -22.53 9.30 43.69
C LEU A 23 -21.37 10.21 43.26
N LEU A 24 -21.13 10.34 41.94
CA LEU A 24 -20.02 11.11 41.39
C LEU A 24 -20.38 12.60 41.25
N THR A 25 -19.43 13.48 41.57
CA THR A 25 -19.55 14.90 41.24
C THR A 25 -19.72 15.10 39.72
N PRO A 26 -20.57 16.04 39.26
CA PRO A 26 -20.83 16.27 37.83
C PRO A 26 -19.57 16.52 36.99
N LYS A 27 -18.56 17.20 37.56
CA LYS A 27 -17.25 17.42 36.94
C LYS A 27 -16.52 16.11 36.64
N HIS A 28 -16.60 15.13 37.56
CA HIS A 28 -15.96 13.83 37.37
C HIS A 28 -16.72 12.97 36.36
N GLN A 29 -18.06 12.99 36.41
CA GLN A 29 -18.93 12.34 35.43
C GLN A 29 -18.65 12.81 34.01
N PHE A 30 -18.54 14.13 33.79
CA PHE A 30 -18.22 14.68 32.47
C PHE A 30 -16.85 14.24 31.94
N SER A 31 -15.84 14.13 32.81
CA SER A 31 -14.52 13.62 32.43
C SER A 31 -14.55 12.15 31.99
N LEU A 32 -15.33 11.32 32.71
CA LEU A 32 -15.55 9.91 32.36
C LEU A 32 -16.33 9.77 31.05
N GLU A 33 -17.38 10.56 30.87
CA GLU A 33 -18.15 10.59 29.63
C GLU A 33 -17.27 10.99 28.43
N ARG A 34 -16.46 12.03 28.58
CA ARG A 34 -15.50 12.47 27.55
C ARG A 34 -14.50 11.36 27.21
N ARG A 35 -13.95 10.66 28.21
CA ARG A 35 -13.05 9.52 28.00
C ARG A 35 -13.76 8.35 27.30
N TYR A 36 -15.01 8.07 27.68
CA TYR A 36 -15.83 7.04 27.06
C TYR A 36 -16.09 7.35 25.58
N ARG A 37 -16.56 8.55 25.25
CA ARG A 37 -16.80 8.98 23.86
C ARG A 37 -15.54 8.87 22.99
N ARG A 38 -14.37 9.27 23.52
CA ARG A 38 -13.08 9.11 22.82
C ARG A 38 -12.73 7.65 22.55
N ARG A 39 -12.86 6.78 23.55
CA ARG A 39 -12.59 5.33 23.40
C ARG A 39 -13.59 4.66 22.47
N ALA A 40 -14.85 5.07 22.51
CA ALA A 40 -15.87 4.60 21.58
C ALA A 40 -15.49 4.97 20.14
N LYS A 41 -15.11 6.22 19.87
CA LYS A 41 -14.64 6.64 18.53
C LYS A 41 -13.47 5.79 18.03
N LEU A 42 -12.52 5.42 18.92
CA LEU A 42 -11.40 4.54 18.58
C LEU A 42 -11.84 3.09 18.31
N LYS A 43 -12.79 2.54 19.09
CA LYS A 43 -13.35 1.19 18.86
C LYS A 43 -14.15 1.11 17.56
N TRP A 44 -14.87 2.19 17.24
CA TRP A 44 -15.73 2.29 16.06
C TRP A 44 -15.00 2.76 14.80
N ALA A 45 -13.79 3.30 14.92
CA ALA A 45 -12.91 3.44 13.77
C ALA A 45 -12.72 2.05 13.15
N ARG A 46 -13.03 1.89 11.85
CA ARG A 46 -12.81 0.66 11.08
C ARG A 46 -11.52 0.80 10.25
N PRO A 47 -10.33 0.77 10.87
CA PRO A 47 -9.07 0.99 10.16
C PRO A 47 -8.77 -0.13 9.16
N LYS A 48 -9.34 -1.33 9.35
CA LYS A 48 -9.13 -2.48 8.44
C LYS A 48 -9.68 -2.21 7.03
N LEU A 49 -10.90 -1.67 6.93
CA LEU A 49 -11.50 -1.33 5.65
C LEU A 49 -10.74 -0.19 4.98
N GLN A 50 -10.36 0.84 5.74
CA GLN A 50 -9.55 1.95 5.23
C GLN A 50 -8.19 1.48 4.68
N LYS A 51 -7.50 0.55 5.37
CA LYS A 51 -6.25 -0.05 4.89
C LYS A 51 -6.45 -0.83 3.60
N PHE A 52 -7.55 -1.59 3.50
CA PHE A 52 -7.90 -2.34 2.30
C PHE A 52 -8.16 -1.42 1.11
N VAL A 53 -8.98 -0.37 1.28
CA VAL A 53 -9.27 0.61 0.22
C VAL A 53 -7.99 1.31 -0.23
N LYS A 54 -7.10 1.69 0.68
CA LYS A 54 -5.80 2.30 0.32
C LYS A 54 -4.91 1.33 -0.47
N SER A 55 -4.92 0.06 -0.12
CA SER A 55 -4.17 -0.98 -0.84
C SER A 55 -4.76 -1.23 -2.23
N MET A 56 -6.09 -1.27 -2.35
CA MET A 56 -6.79 -1.37 -3.63
C MET A 56 -6.59 -0.13 -4.50
N GLN A 57 -6.55 1.08 -3.93
CA GLN A 57 -6.27 2.29 -4.68
C GLN A 57 -4.88 2.23 -5.31
N LEU A 58 -3.86 1.85 -4.52
CA LEU A 58 -2.50 1.68 -5.04
C LEU A 58 -2.42 0.54 -6.05
N GLY A 59 -3.06 -0.60 -5.76
CA GLY A 59 -3.10 -1.75 -6.67
C GLY A 59 -3.78 -1.43 -8.00
N SER A 60 -4.89 -0.69 -7.97
CA SER A 60 -5.59 -0.21 -9.16
C SER A 60 -4.70 0.72 -9.98
N SER A 61 -4.03 1.69 -9.35
CA SER A 61 -3.07 2.57 -10.05
C SER A 61 -1.94 1.79 -10.73
N VAL A 62 -1.36 0.80 -10.06
CA VAL A 62 -0.29 -0.04 -10.65
C VAL A 62 -0.81 -0.88 -11.81
N LEU A 63 -2.02 -1.45 -11.70
CA LEU A 63 -2.64 -2.22 -12.78
C LEU A 63 -2.90 -1.36 -14.03
N VAL A 64 -3.34 -0.11 -13.86
CA VAL A 64 -3.54 0.82 -14.98
C VAL A 64 -2.20 1.11 -15.68
N ILE A 65 -1.14 1.36 -14.92
CA ILE A 65 0.20 1.60 -15.49
C ILE A 65 0.69 0.34 -16.23
N TRP A 66 0.53 -0.83 -15.62
CA TRP A 66 0.93 -2.10 -16.22
C TRP A 66 0.19 -2.36 -17.54
N TYR A 67 -1.13 -2.11 -17.60
CA TYR A 67 -1.91 -2.19 -18.83
C TYR A 67 -1.42 -1.17 -19.87
N ALA A 68 -1.17 0.07 -19.46
CA ALA A 68 -0.71 1.13 -20.36
C ALA A 68 0.64 0.80 -21.04
N VAL A 69 1.52 0.11 -20.33
CA VAL A 69 2.85 -0.28 -20.84
C VAL A 69 2.79 -1.52 -21.73
N PHE A 70 2.01 -2.54 -21.35
CA PHE A 70 2.03 -3.84 -22.03
C PHE A 70 0.95 -4.04 -23.09
N TRP A 71 -0.27 -3.56 -22.85
CA TRP A 71 -1.44 -3.89 -23.66
C TRP A 71 -2.06 -2.72 -24.39
N ALA A 72 -1.90 -1.50 -23.89
CA ALA A 72 -2.36 -0.33 -24.61
C ALA A 72 -1.51 -0.15 -25.87
N ASP A 73 -2.15 -0.27 -27.02
CA ASP A 73 -1.53 0.03 -28.31
C ASP A 73 -1.75 1.51 -28.63
N TRP A 74 -0.66 2.28 -28.68
CA TRP A 74 -0.69 3.74 -28.86
C TRP A 74 -0.47 4.15 -30.32
N GLY A 75 -0.62 3.22 -31.27
CA GLY A 75 -0.38 3.47 -32.69
C GLY A 75 1.11 3.68 -32.99
N ASN A 76 1.43 4.44 -34.05
CA ASN A 76 2.78 4.52 -34.63
C ASN A 76 3.88 5.11 -33.74
N THR A 77 3.56 5.67 -32.57
CA THR A 77 4.55 6.21 -31.63
C THR A 77 4.29 5.60 -30.27
N HIS A 78 5.08 4.60 -29.86
CA HIS A 78 4.98 4.05 -28.51
C HIS A 78 5.52 5.08 -27.50
N PRO A 79 4.67 5.77 -26.72
CA PRO A 79 5.11 6.86 -25.82
C PRO A 79 5.96 6.34 -24.66
N PHE A 80 5.88 5.03 -24.38
CA PHE A 80 6.66 4.37 -23.33
C PHE A 80 8.01 3.81 -23.82
N GLY A 81 8.44 4.18 -25.03
CA GLY A 81 9.76 3.80 -25.58
C GLY A 81 10.95 4.11 -24.66
N PRO A 82 11.06 5.32 -24.10
CA PRO A 82 12.12 5.65 -23.14
C PRO A 82 11.97 4.90 -21.81
N LEU A 83 10.74 4.60 -21.39
CA LEU A 83 10.46 3.90 -20.14
C LEU A 83 10.89 2.42 -20.21
N ARG A 84 10.66 1.75 -21.35
CA ARG A 84 11.12 0.36 -21.56
C ARG A 84 12.64 0.26 -21.61
N GLU A 85 13.33 1.24 -22.20
CA GLU A 85 14.79 1.26 -22.26
C GLU A 85 15.36 1.47 -20.85
N TRP A 86 14.83 2.42 -20.10
CA TRP A 86 15.17 2.61 -18.69
C TRP A 86 14.89 1.38 -17.83
N ALA A 87 13.73 0.72 -18.00
CA ALA A 87 13.41 -0.50 -17.28
C ALA A 87 14.34 -1.67 -17.65
N SER A 88 14.74 -1.76 -18.93
CA SER A 88 15.73 -2.75 -19.37
C SER A 88 17.13 -2.46 -18.84
N ASP A 89 17.48 -1.19 -18.66
CA ASP A 89 18.77 -0.74 -18.11
C ASP A 89 18.84 -0.94 -16.59
N LEU A 90 17.73 -0.74 -15.87
CA LEU A 90 17.61 -1.17 -14.49
C LEU A 90 17.69 -2.69 -14.38
N LYS A 91 16.95 -3.42 -15.22
CA LYS A 91 16.98 -4.89 -15.20
C LYS A 91 18.40 -5.40 -15.51
N SER A 92 19.09 -4.86 -16.51
CA SER A 92 20.49 -5.23 -16.77
C SER A 92 21.36 -4.89 -15.57
N SER A 93 21.26 -3.70 -14.98
CA SER A 93 22.03 -3.30 -13.80
C SER A 93 21.79 -4.17 -12.56
N PHE A 94 20.55 -4.58 -12.31
CA PHE A 94 20.19 -5.46 -11.19
C PHE A 94 20.56 -6.94 -11.43
N TRP A 95 20.61 -7.39 -12.70
CA TRP A 95 20.88 -8.78 -13.07
C TRP A 95 22.27 -9.02 -13.72
N SER A 96 23.15 -8.01 -13.76
CA SER A 96 24.45 -8.04 -14.49
C SER A 96 25.65 -8.59 -13.70
N ILE A 97 25.43 -9.40 -12.66
CA ILE A 97 26.53 -10.15 -12.03
C ILE A 97 27.26 -11.10 -13.02
N ALA A 98 26.76 -11.31 -14.25
CA ALA A 98 27.38 -12.20 -15.25
C ALA A 98 27.33 -11.76 -16.73
N THR A 99 27.14 -10.48 -17.07
CA THR A 99 27.12 -10.05 -18.50
C THR A 99 28.40 -9.32 -18.92
N PRO A 100 29.24 -9.87 -19.84
CA PRO A 100 30.36 -9.14 -20.42
C PRO A 100 29.86 -7.98 -21.31
N PRO A 101 30.66 -6.89 -21.46
CA PRO A 101 30.23 -5.67 -22.14
C PRO A 101 29.89 -5.91 -23.62
N PRO A 102 28.93 -5.15 -24.18
CA PRO A 102 28.59 -5.24 -25.60
C PRO A 102 29.80 -4.90 -26.47
N ARG A 103 30.12 -5.81 -27.40
CA ARG A 103 31.17 -5.61 -28.41
C ARG A 103 30.75 -4.45 -29.32
N PRO A 104 31.62 -3.45 -29.59
CA PRO A 104 31.29 -2.40 -30.55
C PRO A 104 31.16 -3.02 -31.95
N GLU A 105 29.95 -2.95 -32.52
CA GLU A 105 29.65 -3.34 -33.90
C GLU A 105 30.44 -2.44 -34.86
N PHE A 106 31.30 -3.05 -35.67
CA PHE A 106 32.08 -2.40 -36.71
C PHE A 106 31.13 -1.87 -37.80
N SER A 107 31.18 -0.57 -38.08
CA SER A 107 30.35 0.06 -39.11
C SER A 107 30.77 -0.41 -40.50
N THR A 108 29.97 -1.27 -41.11
CA THR A 108 30.13 -1.60 -42.54
C THR A 108 29.76 -0.38 -43.38
N PRO A 109 30.62 0.07 -44.31
CA PRO A 109 30.36 1.30 -45.07
C PRO A 109 29.23 1.10 -46.08
N ARG A 110 28.40 2.14 -46.17
CA ARG A 110 27.32 2.36 -47.14
C ARG A 110 27.89 2.28 -48.57
N GLY A 111 27.70 1.13 -49.22
CA GLY A 111 28.06 0.90 -50.62
C GLY A 111 26.88 1.19 -51.56
N SER A 112 27.09 2.12 -52.49
CA SER A 112 26.20 2.48 -53.58
C SER A 112 25.89 1.32 -54.52
N SER A 113 24.64 1.20 -54.96
CA SER A 113 24.34 0.63 -56.28
C SER A 113 23.25 1.46 -56.97
N GLU A 114 23.72 2.51 -57.61
CA GLU A 114 23.10 3.07 -58.81
C GLU A 114 23.38 2.09 -59.96
N LYS A 115 22.34 1.58 -60.62
CA LYS A 115 22.51 0.93 -61.92
C LYS A 115 21.29 1.14 -62.82
N THR A 116 21.42 2.17 -63.64
CA THR A 116 20.86 2.29 -64.97
C THR A 116 21.35 1.15 -65.88
N ARG A 117 20.42 0.44 -66.53
CA ARG A 117 20.41 0.09 -67.97
C ARG A 117 19.18 -0.75 -68.28
#